data_AF-A0A497EDC0-F1
#
_entry.id   AF-A0A497EDC0-F1
#
_cell.length_a   1.000
_cell.length_b   1.000
_cell.length_c   1.000
_cell.angle_alpha   90.00
_cell.angle_beta   90.00
_cell.angle_gamma   90.00
#
_symmetry.space_group_name_H-M   'P 1'
#
loop_
_entity.id
_entity.type
_entity.pdbx_description
1 polymer ?
#
loop_
_entity_poly.entity_id
_entity_poly.type
_entity_poly.pdbx_seq_one_letter_code
_entity_poly.pdbx_strand_id
1 'polypeptide(L)'
;MAVSLLIAASNFVLGLGFLVWLAALSRGQAKVGWHPIFFPITGWVLWSVVSAVLSDNRPLSLPALDNLLTLMMVPMVLSLVTPDRWIRFLALIAVSSVISSGVALGQIVVFGVDLEHRAPGVFSHYMTFAGWTMAVVLILVGEVLKGKEPRRLRWIIPILGLHALVLSVSLTRNAWVGIAVALGLAALLWRSRALLVVPLLVVVAVAVLPSAVRDRVISITDLEQLANRDRVAMIEAGTAMITDHPWVGVGPEMVKEL
;
A
#
# COMPACT_ATOMS: atom_id res chain seq x y z
N MET A 1 23.37 2.08 3.90
CA MET A 1 23.94 1.96 2.53
C MET A 1 23.17 0.97 1.65
N ALA A 2 22.97 -0.29 2.07
CA ALA A 2 22.23 -1.29 1.26
C ALA A 2 20.78 -0.88 0.92
N VAL A 3 20.05 -0.31 1.88
CA VAL A 3 18.67 0.18 1.67
C VAL A 3 18.60 1.29 0.61
N SER A 4 19.52 2.26 0.67
CA SER A 4 19.58 3.37 -0.28
C SER A 4 19.88 2.89 -1.70
N LEU A 5 20.74 1.87 -1.85
CA LEU A 5 21.03 1.25 -3.14
C LEU A 5 19.81 0.55 -3.73
N LEU A 6 19.01 -0.14 -2.92
CA LEU A 6 17.78 -0.79 -3.37
C LEU A 6 16.75 0.23 -3.84
N ILE A 7 16.56 1.32 -3.09
CA ILE A 7 15.65 2.41 -3.46
C ILE A 7 16.11 3.06 -4.77
N ALA A 8 17.42 3.35 -4.89
CA ALA A 8 17.99 3.91 -6.11
C ALA A 8 17.80 2.98 -7.32
N ALA A 9 18.04 1.68 -7.16
CA ALA A 9 17.82 0.69 -8.22
C ALA A 9 16.35 0.59 -8.62
N SER A 10 15.43 0.59 -7.63
CA SER A 10 13.99 0.61 -7.88
C SER A 10 13.55 1.84 -8.66
N ASN A 11 14.02 3.02 -8.27
CA ASN A 11 13.73 4.28 -8.96
C ASN A 11 14.34 4.32 -10.36
N PHE A 12 15.53 3.75 -10.55
CA PHE A 12 16.15 3.65 -11.87
C PHE A 12 15.34 2.77 -12.81
N VAL A 13 14.91 1.58 -12.36
CA VAL A 13 14.06 0.68 -13.15
C VAL A 13 12.71 1.33 -13.44
N LEU A 14 12.13 2.02 -12.47
CA LEU A 14 10.88 2.77 -12.66
C LEU A 14 11.05 3.87 -13.71
N GLY A 15 12.13 4.65 -13.62
CA GLY A 15 12.46 5.69 -14.59
C GLY A 15 12.67 5.14 -16.00
N LEU A 16 13.38 4.01 -16.14
CA LEU A 16 13.54 3.34 -17.42
C LEU A 16 12.19 2.85 -17.97
N GLY A 17 11.36 2.23 -17.13
CA GLY A 17 10.01 1.81 -17.50
C GLY A 17 9.14 2.98 -17.97
N PHE A 18 9.25 4.12 -17.30
CA PHE A 18 8.58 5.35 -17.68
C PHE A 18 9.05 5.87 -19.05
N LEU A 19 10.36 5.89 -19.32
CA LEU A 19 10.91 6.28 -20.62
C LEU A 19 10.46 5.33 -21.74
N VAL A 20 10.45 4.01 -21.49
CA VAL A 20 9.94 3.01 -22.43
C VAL A 20 8.45 3.23 -22.70
N TRP A 21 7.66 3.53 -21.67
CA TRP A 21 6.24 3.84 -21.82
C TRP A 21 6.02 5.11 -22.66
N LEU A 22 6.78 6.19 -22.42
CA LEU A 22 6.73 7.40 -23.25
C LEU A 22 7.10 7.11 -24.72
N ALA A 23 8.12 6.28 -24.96
CA ALA A 23 8.47 5.85 -26.31
C ALA A 23 7.36 4.99 -26.97
N ALA A 24 6.66 4.17 -26.19
CA ALA A 24 5.52 3.40 -26.69
C ALA A 24 4.32 4.31 -27.02
N LEU A 25 4.08 5.37 -26.24
CA LEU A 25 3.06 6.37 -26.53
C LEU A 25 3.37 7.13 -27.83
N SER A 26 4.61 7.60 -28.00
CA SER A 26 5.00 8.35 -29.20
C SER A 26 4.94 7.52 -30.48
N ARG A 27 5.13 6.20 -30.37
CA ARG A 27 4.99 5.22 -31.47
C ARG A 27 3.55 4.73 -31.67
N GLY A 28 2.58 5.20 -30.89
CA GLY A 28 1.18 4.74 -30.95
C GLY A 28 0.95 3.29 -30.49
N GLN A 29 1.94 2.68 -29.84
CA GLN A 29 1.89 1.30 -29.33
C GLN A 29 1.23 1.20 -27.95
N ALA A 30 1.15 2.32 -27.24
CA ALA A 30 0.39 2.49 -26.01
C ALA A 30 -0.62 3.63 -26.18
N LYS A 31 -1.71 3.61 -25.41
CA LYS A 31 -2.70 4.68 -25.37
C LYS A 31 -3.07 4.97 -23.92
N VAL A 32 -3.23 6.26 -23.59
CA VAL A 32 -3.81 6.67 -22.32
C VAL A 32 -5.26 7.01 -22.57
N GLY A 33 -6.16 6.08 -22.24
CA GLY A 33 -7.59 6.35 -22.24
C GLY A 33 -7.98 7.18 -21.03
N TRP A 34 -9.06 7.96 -21.13
CA TRP A 34 -9.62 8.67 -19.99
C TRP A 34 -10.08 7.67 -18.91
N HIS A 35 -9.74 7.94 -17.64
CA HIS A 35 -10.20 7.17 -16.50
C HIS A 35 -10.65 8.13 -15.38
N PRO A 36 -11.78 7.87 -14.67
CA PRO A 36 -12.28 8.77 -13.63
C PRO A 36 -11.28 9.11 -12.51
N ILE A 37 -10.30 8.22 -12.27
CA ILE A 37 -9.23 8.44 -11.28
C ILE A 37 -8.33 9.64 -11.62
N PHE A 38 -8.28 10.08 -12.88
CA PHE A 38 -7.50 11.25 -13.25
C PHE A 38 -8.05 12.54 -12.66
N PHE A 39 -9.36 12.61 -12.36
CA PHE A 39 -9.94 13.79 -11.72
C PHE A 39 -9.36 14.05 -10.31
N PRO A 40 -9.44 13.12 -9.34
CA PRO A 40 -8.86 13.35 -8.01
C PRO A 40 -7.34 13.49 -8.06
N ILE A 41 -6.65 12.78 -8.96
CA ILE A 41 -5.18 12.88 -9.09
C ILE A 41 -4.79 14.27 -9.60
N THR A 42 -5.43 14.77 -10.65
CA THR A 42 -5.14 16.10 -11.19
C THR A 42 -5.49 17.18 -10.18
N GLY A 43 -6.63 17.07 -9.49
CA GLY A 43 -6.98 17.97 -8.38
C GLY A 43 -5.91 17.98 -7.29
N TRP A 44 -5.45 16.81 -6.85
CA TRP A 44 -4.38 16.67 -5.85
C TRP A 44 -3.06 17.29 -6.31
N VAL A 45 -2.66 17.05 -7.56
CA VAL A 45 -1.43 17.62 -8.14
C VAL A 45 -1.52 19.14 -8.22
N LEU A 46 -2.62 19.68 -8.74
CA LEU A 46 -2.82 21.12 -8.84
C LEU A 46 -2.81 21.77 -7.46
N TRP A 47 -3.51 21.18 -6.48
CA TRP A 47 -3.52 21.69 -5.12
C TRP A 47 -2.14 21.64 -4.47
N SER A 48 -1.37 20.57 -4.70
CA SER A 48 0.00 20.43 -4.19
C SER A 48 0.94 21.48 -4.79
N VAL A 49 0.80 21.79 -6.09
CA VAL A 49 1.56 22.85 -6.77
C VAL A 49 1.19 24.22 -6.21
N VAL A 50 -0.10 24.52 -6.05
CA VAL A 50 -0.57 25.77 -5.43
C VAL A 50 -0.03 25.92 -4.01
N SER A 51 -0.13 24.86 -3.20
CA SER A 51 0.41 24.79 -1.85
C SER A 51 1.92 25.06 -1.81
N ALA A 52 2.71 24.46 -2.72
CA ALA A 52 4.15 24.64 -2.77
C ALA A 52 4.58 26.05 -3.23
N VAL A 53 3.85 26.67 -4.16
CA VAL A 53 4.13 28.03 -4.64
C VAL A 53 3.81 29.08 -3.57
N LEU A 54 2.75 28.83 -2.80
CA LEU A 54 2.29 29.73 -1.73
C LEU A 54 2.90 29.41 -0.36
N SER A 55 3.74 28.38 -0.26
CA SER A 55 4.51 28.04 0.94
C SER A 55 5.47 29.15 1.36
N ASP A 56 5.66 29.29 2.68
CA ASP A 56 6.59 30.24 3.28
C ASP A 56 8.04 29.97 2.88
N ASN A 57 8.42 28.70 2.70
CA ASN A 57 9.76 28.29 2.26
C ASN A 57 9.70 27.56 0.91
N ARG A 58 9.49 28.32 -0.17
CA ARG A 58 9.45 27.82 -1.56
C ARG A 58 10.70 27.01 -1.96
N PRO A 59 11.94 27.40 -1.58
CA PRO A 59 13.13 26.59 -1.87
C PRO A 59 13.08 25.18 -1.28
N LEU A 60 12.36 24.97 -0.17
CA LEU A 60 12.15 23.64 0.42
C LEU A 60 10.96 22.92 -0.24
N SER A 61 9.84 23.61 -0.45
CA SER A 61 8.60 22.99 -0.95
C SER A 61 8.58 22.70 -2.45
N LEU A 62 9.20 23.53 -3.28
CA LEU A 62 9.16 23.34 -4.75
C LEU A 62 9.91 22.08 -5.21
N PRO A 63 11.14 21.78 -4.72
CA PRO A 63 11.80 20.53 -5.07
C PRO A 63 10.99 19.29 -4.70
N ALA A 64 10.26 19.32 -3.59
CA ALA A 64 9.45 18.20 -3.13
C ALA A 64 8.26 17.83 -4.06
N LEU A 65 7.95 18.68 -5.05
CA LEU A 65 6.98 18.36 -6.11
C LEU A 65 7.47 17.25 -7.05
N ASP A 66 8.78 16.94 -7.08
CA ASP A 66 9.33 15.82 -7.83
C ASP A 66 8.67 14.48 -7.46
N ASN A 67 8.27 14.31 -6.21
CA ASN A 67 7.54 13.15 -5.72
C ASN A 67 6.20 12.95 -6.43
N LEU A 68 5.59 14.01 -6.97
CA LEU A 68 4.35 13.91 -7.75
C LEU A 68 4.57 13.16 -9.07
N LEU A 69 5.81 13.06 -9.57
CA LEU A 69 6.13 12.23 -10.74
C LEU A 69 5.82 10.76 -10.50
N THR A 70 5.85 10.29 -9.24
CA THR A 70 5.45 8.91 -8.91
C THR A 70 3.97 8.64 -9.24
N LEU A 71 3.11 9.68 -9.24
CA LEU A 71 1.71 9.55 -9.65
C LEU A 71 1.55 9.22 -11.14
N MET A 72 2.58 9.47 -11.97
CA MET A 72 2.59 9.03 -13.37
C MET A 72 2.61 7.50 -13.51
N MET A 73 2.89 6.76 -12.44
CA MET A 73 2.68 5.30 -12.42
C MET A 73 1.22 4.94 -12.70
N VAL A 74 0.25 5.76 -12.28
CA VAL A 74 -1.18 5.48 -12.49
C VAL A 74 -1.55 5.43 -13.96
N PRO A 75 -1.36 6.49 -14.78
CA PRO A 75 -1.64 6.41 -16.22
C PRO A 75 -0.76 5.38 -16.92
N MET A 76 0.48 5.16 -16.47
CA MET A 76 1.36 4.11 -17.02
C MET A 76 0.76 2.72 -16.83
N VAL A 77 0.35 2.36 -15.61
CA VAL A 77 -0.26 1.06 -15.32
C VAL A 77 -1.59 0.91 -16.06
N LEU A 78 -2.44 1.93 -16.09
CA LEU A 78 -3.72 1.89 -16.81
C LEU A 78 -3.55 1.72 -18.33
N SER A 79 -2.45 2.27 -18.88
CA SER A 79 -2.13 2.15 -20.29
C SER A 79 -1.56 0.76 -20.65
N LEU A 80 -0.79 0.16 -19.75
CA LEU A 80 -0.07 -1.10 -19.99
C LEU A 80 -0.85 -2.35 -19.58
N VAL A 81 -1.71 -2.25 -18.56
CA VAL A 81 -2.48 -3.38 -18.02
C VAL A 81 -3.84 -3.46 -18.72
N THR A 82 -3.83 -4.09 -19.88
CA THR A 82 -5.01 -4.40 -20.68
C THR A 82 -5.64 -5.74 -20.27
N PRO A 83 -6.92 -6.02 -20.64
CA PRO A 83 -7.57 -7.29 -20.30
C PRO A 83 -6.80 -8.54 -20.74
N ASP A 84 -6.11 -8.50 -21.88
CA ASP A 84 -5.25 -9.58 -22.40
C ASP A 84 -3.91 -9.72 -21.65
N ARG A 85 -3.49 -8.68 -20.91
CA ARG A 85 -2.27 -8.67 -20.09
C ARG A 85 -2.53 -8.86 -18.61
N TRP A 86 -3.80 -8.80 -18.17
CA TRP A 86 -4.20 -8.91 -16.77
C TRP A 86 -3.58 -10.11 -16.05
N ILE A 87 -3.58 -11.30 -16.67
CA ILE A 87 -3.03 -12.51 -16.05
C ILE A 87 -1.51 -12.46 -15.90
N ARG A 88 -0.82 -11.90 -16.89
CA ARG A 88 0.63 -11.70 -16.80
C ARG A 88 0.95 -10.70 -15.70
N PHE A 89 0.21 -9.59 -15.62
CA PHE A 89 0.35 -8.61 -14.55
C PHE A 89 0.11 -9.22 -13.17
N LEU A 90 -0.99 -9.97 -13.00
CA LEU A 90 -1.31 -10.71 -11.77
C LEU A 90 -0.20 -11.69 -11.38
N ALA A 91 0.32 -12.46 -12.34
CA ALA A 91 1.42 -13.39 -12.08
C ALA A 91 2.69 -12.67 -11.65
N LEU A 92 3.05 -11.54 -12.29
CA LEU A 92 4.23 -10.75 -11.93
C LEU A 92 4.13 -10.18 -10.51
N ILE A 93 3.00 -9.58 -10.15
CA ILE A 93 2.81 -9.07 -8.78
C ILE A 93 2.83 -10.22 -7.77
N ALA A 94 2.22 -11.36 -8.08
CA ALA A 94 2.20 -12.53 -7.19
C ALA A 94 3.58 -13.15 -7.02
N VAL A 95 4.38 -13.26 -8.09
CA VAL A 95 5.77 -13.75 -8.01
C VAL A 95 6.61 -12.79 -7.16
N SER A 96 6.52 -11.49 -7.40
CA SER A 96 7.28 -10.50 -6.63
C SER A 96 6.92 -10.53 -5.14
N SER A 97 5.62 -10.71 -4.81
CA SER A 97 5.18 -10.81 -3.42
C SER A 97 5.62 -12.12 -2.77
N VAL A 98 5.54 -13.25 -3.48
CA VAL A 98 6.01 -14.55 -2.99
C VAL A 98 7.52 -14.52 -2.72
N ILE A 99 8.33 -13.91 -3.60
CA ILE A 99 9.77 -13.74 -3.37
C ILE A 99 9.99 -12.91 -2.09
N SER A 100 9.30 -11.77 -1.96
CA SER A 100 9.45 -10.93 -0.76
C SER A 100 9.01 -11.64 0.51
N SER A 101 7.93 -12.42 0.46
CA SER A 101 7.44 -13.25 1.57
C SER A 101 8.41 -14.37 1.92
N GLY A 102 9.04 -15.01 0.93
CA GLY A 102 10.09 -16.01 1.15
C GLY A 102 11.31 -15.42 1.85
N VAL A 103 11.77 -14.24 1.42
CA VAL A 103 12.86 -13.51 2.09
C VAL A 103 12.47 -13.14 3.52
N ALA A 104 11.24 -12.66 3.75
CA ALA A 104 10.75 -12.32 5.08
C ALA A 104 10.72 -13.55 6.00
N LEU A 105 10.27 -14.71 5.51
CA LEU A 105 10.31 -15.96 6.28
C LEU A 105 11.73 -16.39 6.61
N GLY A 106 12.66 -16.29 5.65
CA GLY A 106 14.07 -16.55 5.89
C GLY A 106 14.65 -15.65 6.98
N GLN A 107 14.34 -14.34 6.93
CA GLN A 107 14.73 -13.39 7.97
C GLN A 107 14.14 -13.78 9.34
N ILE A 108 12.86 -14.15 9.40
CA ILE A 108 12.20 -14.58 10.65
C ILE A 108 12.84 -15.85 11.21
N VAL A 109 13.18 -16.82 10.37
CA VAL A 109 13.83 -18.07 10.81
C VAL A 109 15.22 -17.82 11.39
N VAL A 110 15.98 -16.89 10.81
CA VAL A 110 17.35 -16.57 11.25
C VAL A 110 17.37 -15.66 12.48
N PHE A 111 16.56 -14.62 12.49
CA PHE A 111 16.59 -13.57 13.52
C PHE A 111 15.51 -13.72 14.60
N GLY A 112 14.57 -14.66 14.41
CA GLY A 112 13.43 -14.84 15.30
C GLY A 112 12.29 -13.86 15.01
N VAL A 113 11.21 -14.01 15.78
CA VAL A 113 10.05 -13.11 15.75
C VAL A 113 10.25 -12.06 16.83
N ASP A 114 10.60 -10.84 16.42
CA ASP A 114 10.80 -9.71 17.32
C ASP A 114 9.96 -8.49 16.87
N LEU A 115 9.49 -7.73 17.85
CA LEU A 115 8.70 -6.53 17.69
C LEU A 115 9.53 -5.32 17.30
N GLU A 116 10.79 -5.27 17.75
CA GLU A 116 11.75 -4.23 17.41
C GLU A 116 12.38 -4.50 16.03
N HIS A 117 12.70 -5.77 15.75
CA HIS A 117 13.36 -6.19 14.50
C HIS A 117 12.44 -6.99 13.58
N ARG A 118 11.38 -6.35 13.09
CA ARG A 118 10.42 -6.98 12.19
C ARG A 118 10.99 -7.17 10.80
N ALA A 119 10.81 -8.37 10.23
CA ALA A 119 11.29 -8.71 8.91
C ALA A 119 10.64 -7.84 7.81
N PRO A 120 11.43 -7.05 7.05
CA PRO A 120 10.92 -6.24 5.96
C PRO A 120 10.86 -6.97 4.61
N GLY A 121 11.27 -8.24 4.56
CA GLY A 121 11.41 -8.97 3.31
C GLY A 121 12.45 -8.30 2.42
N VAL A 122 12.08 -8.03 1.17
CA VAL A 122 12.94 -7.30 0.21
C VAL A 122 12.83 -5.78 0.39
N PHE A 123 11.86 -5.28 1.15
CA PHE A 123 11.65 -3.83 1.30
C PHE A 123 12.60 -3.19 2.32
N SER A 124 12.64 -1.87 2.31
CA SER A 124 13.37 -1.07 3.31
C SER A 124 12.73 -1.08 4.69
N HIS A 125 11.42 -1.29 4.76
CA HIS A 125 10.66 -1.18 6.00
C HIS A 125 9.52 -2.22 6.04
N TYR A 126 9.29 -2.80 7.23
CA TYR A 126 8.30 -3.85 7.44
C TYR A 126 6.86 -3.40 7.16
N MET A 127 6.55 -2.11 7.37
CA MET A 127 5.22 -1.57 7.04
C MET A 127 4.97 -1.50 5.53
N THR A 128 5.99 -1.18 4.72
CA THR A 128 5.88 -1.15 3.26
C THR A 128 5.67 -2.57 2.73
N PHE A 129 6.41 -3.53 3.27
CA PHE A 129 6.22 -4.95 2.97
C PHE A 129 4.81 -5.46 3.29
N ALA A 130 4.30 -5.11 4.47
CA ALA A 130 2.96 -5.48 4.89
C ALA A 130 1.87 -4.84 4.01
N GLY A 131 2.03 -3.56 3.67
CA GLY A 131 1.12 -2.85 2.75
C GLY A 131 1.10 -3.47 1.35
N TRP A 132 2.28 -3.78 0.80
CA TRP A 132 2.41 -4.49 -0.48
C TRP A 132 1.72 -5.86 -0.46
N THR A 133 2.03 -6.66 0.56
CA THR A 133 1.45 -7.99 0.76
C THR A 133 -0.08 -7.92 0.87
N MET A 134 -0.59 -6.97 1.66
CA MET A 134 -2.03 -6.70 1.78
C MET A 134 -2.67 -6.38 0.43
N ALA A 135 -2.07 -5.48 -0.36
CA ALA A 135 -2.60 -5.10 -1.66
C ALA A 135 -2.71 -6.32 -2.61
N VAL A 136 -1.68 -7.17 -2.65
CA VAL A 136 -1.68 -8.39 -3.46
C VAL A 136 -2.74 -9.38 -2.97
N VAL A 137 -2.88 -9.58 -1.65
CA VAL A 137 -3.95 -10.42 -1.07
C VAL A 137 -5.32 -9.93 -1.54
N LEU A 138 -5.60 -8.63 -1.46
CA LEU A 138 -6.90 -8.07 -1.86
C LEU A 138 -7.19 -8.25 -3.35
N ILE A 139 -6.18 -8.06 -4.22
CA ILE A 139 -6.32 -8.29 -5.66
C ILE A 139 -6.62 -9.77 -5.94
N LEU A 140 -5.88 -10.67 -5.31
CA LEU A 140 -6.07 -12.12 -5.48
C LEU A 140 -7.42 -12.60 -4.95
N VAL A 141 -7.87 -12.12 -3.79
CA VAL A 141 -9.22 -12.40 -3.27
C VAL A 141 -10.27 -11.88 -4.24
N GLY A 142 -10.09 -10.69 -4.81
CA GLY A 142 -10.96 -10.17 -5.86
C GLY A 142 -11.09 -11.10 -7.07
N GLU A 143 -10.00 -11.75 -7.49
CA GLU A 143 -10.04 -12.76 -8.56
C GLU A 143 -10.76 -14.04 -8.14
N VAL A 144 -10.58 -14.51 -6.89
CA VAL A 144 -11.33 -15.65 -6.34
C VAL A 144 -12.83 -15.35 -6.32
N LEU A 145 -13.22 -14.17 -5.83
CA LEU A 145 -14.62 -13.75 -5.71
C LEU A 145 -15.31 -13.61 -7.08
N LYS A 146 -14.58 -13.19 -8.12
CA LYS A 146 -15.10 -13.13 -9.49
C LYS A 146 -15.35 -14.52 -10.09
N GLY A 147 -14.73 -15.59 -9.56
CA GLY A 147 -15.02 -16.97 -9.93
C GLY A 147 -14.80 -17.33 -11.41
N LYS A 148 -14.04 -16.52 -12.16
CA LYS A 148 -14.01 -16.59 -13.63
C LYS A 148 -13.29 -17.83 -14.18
N GLU A 149 -12.35 -18.41 -13.43
CA GLU A 149 -11.54 -19.52 -13.96
C GLU A 149 -10.96 -20.43 -12.85
N PRO A 150 -11.52 -21.66 -12.66
CA PRO A 150 -11.11 -22.56 -11.58
C PRO A 150 -9.64 -22.98 -11.60
N ARG A 151 -9.02 -23.03 -12.80
CA ARG A 151 -7.59 -23.35 -12.96
C ARG A 151 -6.69 -22.34 -12.24
N ARG A 152 -7.12 -21.08 -12.14
CA ARG A 152 -6.33 -20.04 -11.45
C ARG A 152 -6.26 -20.27 -9.95
N LEU A 153 -7.31 -20.84 -9.36
CA LEU A 153 -7.36 -21.10 -7.92
C LEU A 153 -6.21 -22.01 -7.46
N ARG A 154 -5.71 -22.91 -8.33
CA ARG A 154 -4.61 -23.83 -8.01
C ARG A 154 -3.33 -23.11 -7.58
N TRP A 155 -3.06 -21.93 -8.13
CA TRP A 155 -1.88 -21.14 -7.75
C TRP A 155 -2.24 -19.96 -6.85
N ILE A 156 -3.47 -19.41 -6.92
CA ILE A 156 -3.89 -18.30 -6.06
C ILE A 156 -4.04 -18.74 -4.60
N ILE A 157 -4.70 -19.89 -4.34
CA ILE A 157 -4.97 -20.36 -2.98
C ILE A 157 -3.70 -20.61 -2.15
N PRO A 158 -2.66 -21.33 -2.64
CA PRO A 158 -1.44 -21.51 -1.87
C PRO A 158 -0.72 -20.18 -1.60
N ILE A 159 -0.78 -19.23 -2.53
CA ILE A 159 -0.21 -17.89 -2.34
C ILE A 159 -0.97 -17.12 -1.26
N LEU A 160 -2.30 -17.19 -1.23
CA LEU A 160 -3.09 -16.59 -0.15
C LEU A 160 -2.76 -17.20 1.21
N GLY A 161 -2.58 -18.53 1.27
CA GLY A 161 -2.15 -19.23 2.49
C GLY A 161 -0.79 -18.75 2.98
N LEU A 162 0.19 -18.62 2.07
CA LEU A 162 1.52 -18.07 2.38
C LEU A 162 1.41 -16.65 2.96
N HIS A 163 0.67 -15.75 2.31
CA HIS A 163 0.58 -14.37 2.78
C HIS A 163 -0.18 -14.25 4.11
N ALA A 164 -1.20 -15.10 4.34
CA ALA A 164 -1.87 -15.16 5.64
C ALA A 164 -0.89 -15.56 6.76
N LEU A 165 -0.03 -16.56 6.50
CA LEU A 165 1.03 -16.95 7.43
C LEU A 165 2.00 -15.79 7.67
N VAL A 166 2.56 -15.21 6.61
CA VAL A 166 3.59 -14.17 6.73
C VAL A 166 3.06 -12.91 7.40
N LEU A 167 1.85 -12.46 7.08
CA LEU A 167 1.23 -11.33 7.76
C LEU A 167 1.00 -11.60 9.24
N SER A 168 0.67 -12.84 9.61
CA SER A 168 0.44 -13.23 11.01
C SER A 168 1.74 -13.11 11.82
N VAL A 169 2.86 -13.49 11.22
CA VAL A 169 4.18 -13.45 11.87
C VAL A 169 4.86 -12.08 11.73
N SER A 170 4.42 -11.22 10.80
CA SER A 170 4.97 -9.87 10.60
C SER A 170 4.61 -8.86 11.71
N LEU A 171 3.63 -9.19 12.56
CA LEU A 171 3.13 -8.33 13.66
C LEU A 171 2.66 -6.93 13.22
N THR A 172 2.32 -6.75 11.94
CA THR A 172 1.84 -5.47 11.38
C THR A 172 0.32 -5.36 11.48
N ARG A 173 -0.15 -4.52 12.41
CA ARG A 173 -1.59 -4.38 12.71
C ARG A 173 -2.38 -3.78 11.55
N ASN A 174 -1.79 -2.81 10.85
CA ASN A 174 -2.44 -2.05 9.78
C ASN A 174 -2.88 -2.93 8.59
N ALA A 175 -2.11 -3.96 8.24
CA ALA A 175 -2.44 -4.86 7.14
C ALA A 175 -3.72 -5.64 7.42
N TRP A 176 -3.89 -6.18 8.63
CA TRP A 176 -5.11 -6.91 9.01
C TRP A 176 -6.35 -6.04 9.03
N VAL A 177 -6.23 -4.82 9.56
CA VAL A 177 -7.32 -3.83 9.55
C VAL A 177 -7.69 -3.48 8.10
N GLY A 178 -6.70 -3.21 7.24
CA GLY A 178 -6.94 -2.89 5.84
C GLY A 178 -7.60 -4.04 5.07
N ILE A 179 -7.20 -5.30 5.32
CA ILE A 179 -7.87 -6.48 4.76
C ILE A 179 -9.32 -6.55 5.23
N ALA A 180 -9.57 -6.41 6.53
CA ALA A 180 -10.92 -6.50 7.08
C ALA A 180 -11.85 -5.41 6.52
N VAL A 181 -11.38 -4.16 6.46
CA VAL A 181 -12.12 -3.03 5.90
C VAL A 181 -12.41 -3.25 4.41
N ALA A 182 -11.41 -3.64 3.62
CA ALA A 182 -11.57 -3.86 2.19
C ALA A 182 -12.52 -5.02 1.87
N LEU A 183 -12.45 -6.13 2.62
CA LEU A 183 -13.40 -7.24 2.48
C LEU A 183 -14.81 -6.85 2.92
N GLY A 184 -14.95 -6.03 3.98
CA GLY A 184 -16.23 -5.48 4.41
C GLY A 184 -16.86 -4.59 3.35
N LEU A 185 -16.08 -3.68 2.76
CA LEU A 185 -16.53 -2.83 1.66
C LEU A 185 -16.87 -3.65 0.40
N ALA A 186 -16.04 -4.65 0.04
CA ALA A 186 -16.32 -5.53 -1.08
C ALA A 186 -17.62 -6.32 -0.85
N ALA A 187 -17.87 -6.80 0.36
CA ALA A 187 -19.14 -7.44 0.72
C ALA A 187 -20.31 -6.45 0.60
N LEU A 188 -20.18 -5.24 1.14
CA LEU A 188 -21.20 -4.20 1.03
C LEU A 188 -21.56 -3.88 -0.43
N LEU A 189 -20.56 -3.72 -1.29
CA LEU A 189 -20.72 -3.31 -2.68
C LEU A 189 -21.16 -4.45 -3.61
N TRP A 190 -20.73 -5.70 -3.36
CA TRP A 190 -21.00 -6.81 -4.28
C TRP A 190 -22.09 -7.77 -3.81
N ARG A 191 -22.24 -8.00 -2.50
CA ARG A 191 -23.27 -8.91 -1.95
C ARG A 191 -23.62 -8.48 -0.52
N SER A 192 -24.65 -7.64 -0.36
CA SER A 192 -25.13 -7.17 0.95
C SER A 192 -25.41 -8.29 1.97
N ARG A 193 -25.79 -9.51 1.51
CA ARG A 193 -25.97 -10.69 2.39
C ARG A 193 -24.67 -11.32 2.90
N ALA A 194 -23.53 -11.07 2.24
CA ALA A 194 -22.22 -11.53 2.70
C ALA A 194 -21.69 -10.71 3.90
N LEU A 195 -22.30 -9.55 4.20
CA LEU A 195 -21.99 -8.74 5.38
C LEU A 195 -22.21 -9.48 6.70
N LEU A 196 -23.03 -10.53 6.75
CA LEU A 196 -23.20 -11.35 7.94
C LEU A 196 -22.05 -12.34 8.16
N VAL A 197 -21.35 -12.72 7.08
CA VAL A 197 -20.25 -13.69 7.13
C VAL A 197 -18.92 -13.02 7.45
N VAL A 198 -18.74 -11.75 7.06
CA VAL A 198 -17.49 -11.00 7.29
C VAL A 198 -17.15 -10.83 8.78
N PRO A 199 -18.06 -10.39 9.67
CA PRO A 199 -17.79 -10.31 11.11
C PRO A 199 -17.45 -11.67 11.71
N LEU A 200 -18.16 -12.72 11.28
CA LEU A 200 -17.91 -14.09 11.73
C LEU A 200 -16.51 -14.57 11.32
N LEU A 201 -16.08 -14.32 10.08
CA LEU A 201 -14.74 -14.63 9.61
C LEU A 201 -13.66 -13.83 10.35
N VAL A 202 -13.92 -12.57 10.68
CA VAL A 202 -13.00 -11.74 11.48
C VAL A 202 -12.89 -12.29 12.90
N VAL A 203 -14.00 -12.66 13.54
CA VAL A 203 -14.00 -13.26 14.89
C VAL A 203 -13.26 -14.59 14.88
N VAL A 204 -13.53 -15.45 13.90
CA VAL A 204 -12.84 -16.75 13.76
C VAL A 204 -11.34 -16.54 13.50
N ALA A 205 -10.96 -15.59 12.63
CA ALA A 205 -9.56 -15.26 12.42
C ALA A 205 -8.91 -14.81 13.74
N VAL A 206 -9.46 -13.81 14.42
CA VAL A 206 -8.93 -13.31 15.71
C VAL A 206 -8.86 -14.40 16.77
N ALA A 207 -9.80 -15.36 16.78
CA ALA A 207 -9.80 -16.48 17.70
C ALA A 207 -8.65 -17.47 17.48
N VAL A 208 -8.24 -17.66 16.22
CA VAL A 208 -7.20 -18.62 15.80
C VAL A 208 -5.79 -18.00 15.84
N LEU A 209 -5.68 -16.67 15.93
CA LEU A 209 -4.39 -16.00 15.97
C LEU A 209 -3.62 -16.26 17.29
N PRO A 210 -2.27 -16.32 17.25
CA PRO A 210 -1.43 -16.47 18.45
C PRO A 210 -1.69 -15.39 19.50
N SER A 211 -1.48 -15.71 20.78
CA SER A 211 -1.68 -14.77 21.91
C SER A 211 -0.94 -13.44 21.70
N ALA A 212 0.28 -13.49 21.18
CA ALA A 212 1.06 -12.31 20.81
C ALA A 212 0.36 -11.36 19.83
N VAL A 213 -0.55 -11.85 18.97
CA VAL A 213 -1.33 -11.00 18.06
C VAL A 213 -2.65 -10.57 18.69
N ARG A 214 -3.26 -11.40 19.55
CA ARG A 214 -4.46 -11.02 20.31
C ARG A 214 -4.17 -9.84 21.25
N ASP A 215 -3.04 -9.85 21.93
CA ASP A 215 -2.58 -8.73 22.80
C ASP A 215 -2.35 -7.45 21.98
N ARG A 216 -2.04 -7.59 20.68
CA ARG A 216 -1.95 -6.46 19.74
C ARG A 216 -3.30 -5.92 19.29
N VAL A 217 -4.33 -6.75 19.18
CA VAL A 217 -5.70 -6.30 18.90
C VAL A 217 -6.26 -5.55 20.11
N ILE A 218 -6.04 -6.07 21.32
CA ILE A 218 -6.51 -5.46 22.57
C ILE A 218 -5.82 -4.11 22.81
N SER A 219 -4.52 -4.00 22.52
CA SER A 219 -3.79 -2.72 22.66
C SER A 219 -4.08 -1.69 21.56
N ILE A 220 -5.06 -1.90 20.68
CA ILE A 220 -5.51 -0.86 19.74
C ILE A 220 -6.18 0.29 20.51
N THR A 221 -6.89 -0.03 21.60
CA THR A 221 -7.63 0.95 22.41
C THR A 221 -6.84 1.48 23.60
N ASP A 222 -5.58 1.04 23.76
CA ASP A 222 -4.74 1.43 24.88
C ASP A 222 -3.96 2.71 24.58
N LEU A 223 -4.40 3.83 25.14
CA LEU A 223 -3.80 5.15 24.96
C LEU A 223 -2.52 5.35 25.81
N GLU A 224 -2.13 4.39 26.63
CA GLU A 224 -0.86 4.45 27.36
C GLU A 224 0.34 4.05 26.50
N GLN A 225 0.12 3.37 25.37
CA GLN A 225 1.19 3.05 24.42
C GLN A 225 1.74 4.32 23.76
N LEU A 226 3.07 4.48 23.79
CA LEU A 226 3.79 5.60 23.19
C LEU A 226 3.37 5.87 21.73
N ALA A 227 3.28 4.81 20.92
CA ALA A 227 2.88 4.92 19.51
C ALA A 227 1.43 5.42 19.31
N ASN A 228 0.53 5.25 20.28
CA ASN A 228 -0.82 5.80 20.22
C ASN A 228 -0.84 7.27 20.67
N ARG A 229 -0.02 7.63 21.66
CA ARG A 229 0.18 9.04 22.06
C ARG A 229 0.80 9.87 20.95
N ASP A 230 1.81 9.34 20.26
CA ASP A 230 2.43 10.00 19.11
C ASP A 230 1.38 10.26 18.00
N ARG A 231 0.47 9.30 17.77
CA ARG A 231 -0.62 9.49 16.79
C ARG A 231 -1.60 10.58 17.21
N VAL A 232 -1.96 10.67 18.49
CA VAL A 232 -2.82 11.73 19.01
C VAL A 232 -2.14 13.08 18.82
N ALA A 233 -0.86 13.20 19.21
CA ALA A 233 -0.07 14.42 19.01
C ALA A 233 0.05 14.79 17.52
N MET A 234 0.24 13.81 16.63
CA MET A 234 0.24 14.05 15.18
C MET A 234 -1.11 14.51 14.65
N ILE A 235 -2.22 14.00 15.18
CA ILE A 235 -3.57 14.45 14.81
C ILE A 235 -3.77 15.89 15.30
N GLU A 236 -3.40 16.19 16.54
CA GLU A 236 -3.48 17.53 17.12
C GLU A 236 -2.67 18.55 16.31
N ALA A 237 -1.41 18.23 16.00
CA ALA A 237 -0.57 19.06 15.13
C ALA A 237 -1.18 19.20 13.72
N GLY A 238 -1.70 18.10 13.16
CA GLY A 238 -2.41 18.11 11.88
C GLY A 238 -3.62 19.03 11.87
N THR A 239 -4.42 19.00 12.95
CA THR A 239 -5.59 19.87 13.09
C THR A 239 -5.21 21.32 13.26
N ALA A 240 -4.15 21.62 14.03
CA ALA A 240 -3.63 22.97 14.19
C ALA A 240 -3.14 23.55 12.85
N MET A 241 -2.41 22.77 12.05
CA MET A 241 -1.99 23.20 10.71
C MET A 241 -3.16 23.51 9.78
N ILE A 242 -4.26 22.72 9.86
CA ILE A 242 -5.47 22.96 9.07
C ILE A 242 -6.19 24.23 9.54
N THR A 243 -6.24 24.50 10.85
CA THR A 243 -6.86 25.73 11.37
C THR A 243 -6.08 26.97 11.00
N ASP A 244 -4.76 26.88 11.00
CA ASP A 244 -3.88 28.02 10.74
C ASP A 244 -3.75 28.32 9.24
N HIS A 245 -3.74 27.27 8.39
CA HIS A 245 -3.58 27.38 6.93
C HIS A 245 -4.68 26.63 6.15
N PRO A 246 -5.96 27.02 6.26
CA PRO A 246 -7.10 26.23 5.77
C PRO A 246 -7.21 26.13 4.25
N TRP A 247 -6.69 27.12 3.52
CA TRP A 247 -6.91 27.24 2.07
C TRP A 247 -5.84 26.58 1.23
N VAL A 248 -4.58 26.65 1.63
CA VAL A 248 -3.46 26.18 0.81
C VAL A 248 -2.50 25.29 1.59
N GLY A 249 -2.75 25.11 2.89
CA GLY A 249 -1.83 24.42 3.78
C GLY A 249 -0.49 25.14 3.89
N VAL A 250 0.49 24.40 4.42
CA VAL A 250 1.83 24.93 4.69
C VAL A 250 2.83 24.64 3.57
N GLY A 251 2.48 23.81 2.58
CA GLY A 251 3.40 23.35 1.53
C GLY A 251 4.02 21.98 1.80
N PRO A 252 4.42 21.22 0.76
CA PRO A 252 5.16 19.98 0.91
C PRO A 252 6.47 20.15 1.71
N GLU A 253 6.83 19.14 2.51
CA GLU A 253 8.00 19.09 3.41
C GLU A 253 8.08 20.16 4.52
N MET A 254 7.08 21.04 4.66
CA MET A 254 7.13 22.15 5.63
C MET A 254 6.81 21.76 7.07
N VAL A 255 6.20 20.60 7.30
CA VAL A 255 5.74 20.18 8.65
C VAL A 255 6.88 20.12 9.68
N LYS A 256 8.12 19.85 9.25
CA LYS A 256 9.28 19.77 10.16
C LYS A 256 9.85 21.13 10.56
N GLU A 257 9.47 22.19 9.84
CA GLU A 257 9.95 23.56 10.04
C GLU A 257 8.97 24.41 10.87
N LEU A 258 7.85 23.81 11.31
CA LEU A 258 6.79 24.43 12.13
C LEU A 258 6.98 24.17 13.63
#